data_AF-A0AAI8FUF0-F1
#
_entry.id   AF-A0AAI8FUF0-F1
#
_cell.length_a   1.000
_cell.length_b   1.000
_cell.length_c   1.000
_cell.angle_alpha   90.00
_cell.angle_beta   90.00
_cell.angle_gamma   90.00
#
_symmetry.space_group_name_H-M   'P 1'
#
loop_
_entity.id
_entity.type
_entity.pdbx_description
1 polymer ?
#
loop_
_entity_poly.entity_id
_entity_poly.type
_entity_poly.pdbx_seq_one_letter_code
_entity_poly.pdbx_strand_id
1 'polypeptide(L)'
;MPEGVLFQTNNAFKNVKKELLENYNVHTIVSLPAGVFLPYSGVKTNVIFFDREGSTTDIFYYEVNPPYKLTKNKPVQFEHFAEFLEIWQSHKLTDIVNPRVFC
;
A
#
# COMPACT_ATOMS: atom_id res chain seq x y z
N MET A 1 -2.52 5.62 5.56
CA MET A 1 -3.76 6.16 4.96
C MET A 1 -4.89 5.16 5.10
N PRO A 2 -6.09 5.51 5.60
CA PRO A 2 -7.23 4.59 5.57
C PRO A 2 -7.54 4.15 4.14
N GLU A 3 -7.89 2.88 3.95
CA GLU A 3 -8.17 2.31 2.63
C GLU A 3 -9.27 3.10 1.90
N GLY A 4 -10.28 3.57 2.64
CA GLY A 4 -11.34 4.43 2.11
C GLY A 4 -10.84 5.67 1.37
N VAL A 5 -9.66 6.22 1.67
CA VAL A 5 -9.12 7.38 0.94
C VAL A 5 -8.75 7.00 -0.51
N LEU A 6 -8.27 5.78 -0.73
CA LEU A 6 -7.93 5.29 -2.06
C LEU A 6 -9.16 4.86 -2.87
N PHE A 7 -10.23 4.41 -2.23
CA PHE A 7 -11.40 3.85 -2.94
C PHE A 7 -12.66 4.73 -2.90
N GLN A 8 -12.68 5.80 -2.11
CA GLN A 8 -13.79 6.75 -2.14
C GLN A 8 -13.85 7.50 -3.48
N THR A 9 -15.07 7.60 -3.99
CA THR A 9 -15.42 8.17 -5.31
C THR A 9 -15.79 9.65 -5.25
N ASN A 10 -15.77 10.27 -4.06
CA ASN A 10 -16.03 11.70 -3.91
C ASN A 10 -14.97 12.52 -4.68
N ASN A 11 -15.41 13.55 -5.39
CA ASN A 11 -14.61 14.33 -6.33
C ASN A 11 -13.34 14.92 -5.71
N ALA A 12 -13.37 15.29 -4.42
CA ALA A 12 -12.20 15.79 -3.72
C ALA A 12 -11.05 14.76 -3.66
N PHE A 13 -11.37 13.49 -3.35
CA PHE A 13 -10.37 12.42 -3.27
C PHE A 13 -9.87 11.97 -4.65
N LYS A 14 -10.72 12.07 -5.68
CA LYS A 14 -10.31 11.78 -7.06
C LYS A 14 -9.27 12.78 -7.55
N ASN A 15 -9.46 14.07 -7.29
CA ASN A 15 -8.51 15.11 -7.70
C ASN A 15 -7.16 14.95 -6.98
N VAL A 16 -7.18 14.70 -5.66
CA VAL A 16 -5.93 14.47 -4.90
C VAL A 16 -5.19 13.23 -5.41
N LYS A 17 -5.90 12.13 -5.71
CA LYS A 17 -5.29 10.93 -6.30
C LYS A 17 -4.66 11.23 -7.67
N LYS A 18 -5.37 11.96 -8.52
CA LYS A 18 -4.89 12.35 -9.84
C LYS A 18 -3.63 13.22 -9.71
N GLU A 19 -3.67 14.25 -8.89
CA GLU A 19 -2.53 15.15 -8.67
C GLU A 19 -1.33 14.41 -8.08
N LEU A 20 -1.56 13.47 -7.17
CA LEU A 20 -0.50 12.63 -6.60
C LEU A 20 0.17 11.77 -7.67
N LEU A 21 -0.61 11.11 -8.53
CA LEU A 21 -0.07 10.24 -9.57
C LEU A 21 0.58 11.02 -10.74
N GLU A 22 0.08 12.23 -11.03
CA GLU A 22 0.61 13.07 -12.11
C GLU A 22 1.91 13.80 -11.72
N ASN A 23 2.06 14.21 -10.46
CA ASN A 23 3.19 15.03 -10.02
C ASN A 23 4.23 14.28 -9.18
N TYR A 24 3.88 13.10 -8.67
CA TYR A 24 4.77 12.28 -7.84
C TYR A 24 4.81 10.86 -8.36
N ASN A 25 5.93 10.19 -8.12
CA ASN A 25 6.13 8.81 -8.50
C ASN A 25 5.75 7.92 -7.32
N VAL A 26 4.52 7.41 -7.34
CA VAL A 26 4.00 6.47 -6.34
C VAL A 26 4.46 5.07 -6.72
N HIS A 27 5.71 4.75 -6.40
CA HIS A 27 6.28 3.48 -6.78
C HIS A 27 5.73 2.29 -5.96
N THR A 28 5.17 2.50 -4.76
CA THR A 28 4.75 1.38 -3.89
C THR A 28 3.58 1.66 -2.98
N ILE A 29 2.67 0.69 -2.91
CA ILE A 29 1.53 0.69 -2.01
C ILE A 29 1.50 -0.64 -1.25
N VAL A 30 1.58 -0.55 0.07
CA VAL A 30 1.46 -1.71 0.97
C VAL A 30 0.12 -1.63 1.68
N SER A 31 -0.76 -2.59 1.41
CA SER A 31 -2.04 -2.73 2.08
C SER A 31 -1.89 -3.54 3.36
N LEU A 32 -2.18 -2.91 4.48
CA LEU A 32 -2.14 -3.49 5.82
C LEU A 32 -3.50 -4.08 6.17
N PRO A 33 -3.55 -5.25 6.82
CA PRO A 33 -4.81 -5.90 7.17
C PRO A 33 -5.59 -5.09 8.21
N ALA A 34 -6.89 -5.32 8.28
CA ALA A 34 -7.73 -4.74 9.33
C ALA A 34 -7.24 -5.20 10.71
N GLY A 35 -7.23 -4.27 11.66
CA GLY A 35 -6.87 -4.55 13.05
C GLY A 35 -5.40 -4.32 13.42
N VAL A 36 -4.56 -3.85 12.49
CA VAL A 36 -3.18 -3.41 12.80
C VAL A 36 -3.13 -2.34 13.88
N PHE A 37 -4.10 -1.41 13.88
CA PHE A 37 -4.15 -0.30 14.82
C PHE A 37 -5.08 -0.54 16.02
N LEU A 38 -5.45 -1.78 16.33
CA LEU A 38 -6.25 -2.07 17.52
C LEU A 38 -5.47 -1.75 18.81
N PRO A 39 -6.12 -1.19 19.84
CA PRO A 39 -7.56 -0.96 19.98
C PRO A 39 -8.06 0.38 19.43
N TYR A 40 -7.20 1.20 18.82
CA TYR A 40 -7.52 2.56 18.39
C TYR A 40 -8.37 2.60 17.11
N SER A 41 -8.10 1.70 16.16
CA SER A 41 -8.86 1.59 14.92
C SER A 41 -8.83 0.18 14.35
N GLY A 42 -9.99 -0.31 13.92
CA GLY A 42 -10.14 -1.59 13.20
C GLY A 42 -10.08 -1.45 11.68
N VAL A 43 -9.89 -0.23 11.17
CA VAL A 43 -9.98 0.06 9.73
C VAL A 43 -8.77 -0.52 8.99
N LYS A 44 -8.99 -1.03 7.77
CA LYS A 44 -7.93 -1.45 6.85
C LYS A 44 -7.18 -0.21 6.34
N THR A 45 -5.86 -0.27 6.30
CA THR A 45 -5.03 0.91 5.99
C THR A 45 -3.96 0.58 4.97
N ASN A 46 -3.50 1.59 4.23
CA ASN A 46 -2.45 1.48 3.25
C ASN A 46 -1.28 2.41 3.61
N VAL A 47 -0.06 1.93 3.37
CA VAL A 47 1.18 2.72 3.40
C VAL A 47 1.58 2.98 1.96
N ILE A 48 1.81 4.24 1.62
CA ILE A 48 2.13 4.67 0.26
C ILE A 48 3.54 5.25 0.29
N PHE A 49 4.40 4.74 -0.57
CA PHE A 49 5.75 5.24 -0.79
C PHE A 49 5.78 5.97 -2.12
N PHE A 50 6.28 7.19 -2.10
CA PHE A 50 6.36 8.04 -3.27
C PHE A 50 7.54 9.00 -3.14
N ASP A 51 8.05 9.45 -4.28
CA ASP A 51 9.12 10.43 -4.39
C ASP A 51 8.75 11.57 -5.35
N ARG A 52 9.67 12.51 -5.55
CA ARG A 52 9.49 13.69 -6.41
C ARG A 52 10.16 13.56 -7.79
N GLU A 53 10.43 12.34 -8.25
CA GLU A 53 11.18 12.08 -9.50
C GLU A 53 10.32 12.15 -10.77
N GLY A 54 9.05 12.57 -10.66
CA GLY A 54 8.16 12.80 -11.79
C GLY A 54 6.79 12.17 -11.59
N SER A 55 6.07 11.92 -12.68
CA SER A 55 4.77 11.22 -12.65
C SER A 55 4.93 9.73 -12.37
N THR A 56 3.94 9.12 -11.73
CA THR A 56 3.88 7.67 -11.52
C THR A 56 3.76 6.93 -12.85
N THR A 57 4.63 5.94 -13.06
CA THR A 57 4.59 5.05 -14.23
C THR A 57 4.06 3.68 -13.85
N ASP A 58 4.66 3.06 -12.84
CA ASP A 58 4.32 1.74 -12.34
C ASP A 58 4.19 1.76 -10.81
N ILE A 59 3.27 0.94 -10.29
CA ILE A 59 2.98 0.84 -8.86
C ILE A 59 3.16 -0.61 -8.41
N PHE A 60 4.10 -0.85 -7.50
CA PHE A 60 4.18 -2.11 -6.79
C PHE A 60 3.11 -2.15 -5.68
N TYR A 61 2.11 -3.01 -5.85
CA TYR A 61 1.07 -3.21 -4.86
C TYR A 61 1.29 -4.54 -4.12
N TYR A 62 1.37 -4.49 -2.79
CA TYR A 62 1.47 -5.68 -1.95
C TYR A 62 0.43 -5.64 -0.83
N GLU A 63 -0.23 -6.77 -0.58
CA GLU A 63 -1.19 -6.92 0.52
C GLU A 63 -0.62 -7.86 1.59
N VAL A 64 -0.47 -7.34 2.80
CA VAL A 64 0.03 -8.11 3.94
C VAL A 64 -1.10 -8.97 4.49
N ASN A 65 -0.98 -10.29 4.34
CA ASN A 65 -1.97 -11.24 4.82
C ASN A 65 -1.42 -12.12 5.96
N PRO A 66 -1.64 -11.73 7.24
CA PRO A 66 -1.20 -12.54 8.37
C PRO A 66 -1.98 -13.85 8.44
N PRO A 67 -1.40 -14.92 9.01
CA PRO A 67 -2.06 -16.24 9.09
C PRO A 67 -3.29 -16.26 10.02
N TYR A 68 -3.51 -15.19 10.77
CA TYR A 68 -4.65 -15.04 11.67
C TYR A 68 -5.16 -13.58 11.68
N LYS A 69 -6.42 -13.41 12.11
CA LYS A 69 -6.99 -12.08 12.32
C LYS A 69 -6.30 -11.36 13.47
N LEU A 70 -5.87 -10.13 13.22
CA LEU A 70 -5.22 -9.30 14.23
C LEU A 70 -6.22 -8.88 15.31
N THR A 71 -5.77 -8.91 16.56
CA THR A 71 -6.55 -8.48 17.73
C THR A 71 -5.64 -7.75 18.70
N LYS A 72 -6.21 -7.07 19.71
CA LYS A 72 -5.42 -6.42 20.78
C LYS A 72 -4.39 -7.37 21.43
N ASN A 73 -4.73 -8.65 21.56
CA ASN A 73 -3.87 -9.66 22.19
C ASN A 73 -2.93 -10.36 21.19
N LYS A 74 -3.15 -10.17 19.89
CA LYS A 74 -2.34 -10.74 18.80
C LYS A 74 -2.06 -9.63 17.79
N PRO A 75 -1.10 -8.72 18.08
CA PRO A 75 -0.77 -7.62 17.20
C PRO A 75 -0.03 -8.10 15.96
N VAL A 76 0.16 -7.19 15.00
CA VAL A 76 1.04 -7.43 13.86
C VAL A 76 2.47 -7.60 14.36
N GLN A 77 3.20 -8.55 13.78
CA GLN A 77 4.59 -8.83 14.09
C GLN A 77 5.45 -8.59 12.85
N PHE A 78 6.76 -8.46 13.05
CA PHE A 78 7.69 -8.19 11.96
C PHE A 78 7.71 -9.32 10.93
N GLU A 79 7.55 -10.57 11.38
CA GLU A 79 7.54 -11.77 10.55
C GLU A 79 6.41 -11.76 9.51
N HIS A 80 5.31 -11.05 9.77
CA HIS A 80 4.23 -10.89 8.79
C HIS A 80 4.66 -10.06 7.57
N PHE A 81 5.76 -9.31 7.66
CA PHE A 81 6.33 -8.52 6.58
C PHE A 81 7.55 -9.18 5.94
N ALA A 82 7.99 -10.36 6.40
CA ALA A 82 9.19 -11.01 5.87
C ALA A 82 9.07 -11.27 4.36
N GLU A 83 7.95 -11.84 3.92
CA GLU A 83 7.66 -12.08 2.50
C GLU A 83 7.65 -10.77 1.69
N PHE A 84 7.01 -9.72 2.22
CA PHE A 84 7.02 -8.39 1.60
C PHE A 84 8.45 -7.88 1.40
N LEU A 85 9.30 -7.99 2.43
CA LEU A 85 10.68 -7.50 2.38
C LEU A 85 11.52 -8.29 1.38
N GLU A 86 11.35 -9.61 1.30
CA GLU A 86 12.02 -10.46 0.32
C GLU A 86 11.63 -10.06 -1.11
N ILE A 87 10.33 -9.95 -1.38
CA ILE A 87 9.83 -9.55 -2.70
C ILE A 87 10.26 -8.12 -3.03
N TRP A 88 10.21 -7.20 -2.06
CA TRP A 88 10.59 -5.80 -2.26
C TRP A 88 12.07 -5.64 -2.59
N GLN A 89 12.94 -6.43 -1.94
CA GLN A 89 14.36 -6.46 -2.24
C GLN A 89 14.65 -7.11 -3.59
N SER A 90 13.93 -8.19 -3.96
CA SER A 90 14.06 -8.81 -5.29
C SER A 90 13.50 -7.93 -6.40
N HIS A 91 12.47 -7.12 -6.14
CA HIS A 91 11.88 -6.23 -7.15
C HIS A 91 12.86 -5.17 -7.64
N LYS A 92 13.83 -4.76 -6.80
CA LYS A 92 14.93 -3.88 -7.24
C LYS A 92 15.91 -4.57 -8.20
N LEU A 93 15.88 -5.89 -8.30
CA LEU A 93 16.71 -6.69 -9.22
C LEU A 93 15.97 -7.02 -10.53
N THR A 94 14.64 -7.02 -10.53
CA THR A 94 13.81 -7.20 -11.72
C THR A 94 13.13 -5.89 -12.08
N ASP A 95 13.88 -5.01 -12.74
CA ASP A 95 13.27 -4.26 -13.83
C ASP A 95 12.68 -5.30 -14.80
N ILE A 96 11.44 -5.06 -15.23
CA ILE A 96 10.69 -5.76 -16.29
C ILE A 96 9.71 -6.85 -15.77
N VAL A 97 8.42 -6.59 -16.09
CA VAL A 97 7.22 -7.47 -16.14
C VAL A 97 6.36 -7.59 -14.88
N ASN A 98 5.36 -6.71 -14.70
CA ASN A 98 3.95 -7.09 -14.86
C ASN A 98 2.99 -5.87 -14.82
N PRO A 99 2.23 -5.57 -15.88
CA PRO A 99 1.29 -4.45 -15.91
C PRO A 99 -0.03 -4.85 -15.25
N ARG A 100 -0.17 -4.64 -13.94
CA ARG A 100 -1.49 -4.36 -13.37
C ARG A 100 -1.61 -2.88 -13.14
N VAL A 101 -1.80 -2.19 -14.26
CA VAL A 101 -2.27 -0.81 -14.32
C VAL A 101 -3.59 -0.77 -13.56
N PHE A 102 -3.59 -0.09 -12.41
CA PHE A 102 -4.82 0.40 -11.80
C PHE A 102 -5.38 1.47 -12.75
N CYS A 103 -6.29 1.08 -13.64
CA CYS A 103 -7.14 1.97 -14.39
C CYS A 103 -8.55 2.01 -13.78
#